data_AF-A0A958FA13-F1
#
_entry.id   AF-A0A958FA13-F1
#
_cell.length_a   1.000
_cell.length_b   1.000
_cell.length_c   1.000
_cell.angle_alpha   90.00
_cell.angle_beta   90.00
_cell.angle_gamma   90.00
#
_symmetry.space_group_name_H-M   'P 1'
#
loop_
_entity.id
_entity.type
_entity.pdbx_description
1 polymer ?
#
loop_
_entity_poly.entity_id
_entity_poly.type
_entity_poly.pdbx_seq_one_letter_code
_entity_poly.pdbx_strand_id
1 'polypeptide(L)'
;YGAPVQIGLPMAKQMDHASKLNTNGCHLLGKHVKQMTLDLPDLPTLQQYVNREPLEIAVEERGQYLITYQNNILGYGVADRGQLKSQFPKGDWPFDLLGS
;
A
#
# COMPACT_ATOMS: atom_id res chain seq x y z
N TYR A 1 -19.50 8.35 -20.92
CA TYR A 1 -19.09 6.94 -20.84
C TYR A 1 -19.12 6.51 -19.39
N GLY A 2 -20.10 5.67 -19.00
CA GLY A 2 -20.23 5.19 -17.62
C GLY A 2 -19.22 4.07 -17.38
N ALA A 3 -18.52 4.12 -16.25
CA ALA A 3 -17.64 3.04 -15.83
C ALA A 3 -18.44 1.72 -15.80
N PRO A 4 -17.87 0.59 -16.25
CA PRO A 4 -18.56 -0.69 -16.25
C PRO A 4 -18.99 -1.07 -14.82
N VAL A 5 -20.15 -1.70 -14.70
CA VAL A 5 -20.64 -2.21 -13.41
C VAL A 5 -19.63 -3.21 -12.87
N GLN A 6 -19.05 -2.90 -11.71
CA GLN A 6 -18.11 -3.78 -11.03
C GLN A 6 -18.86 -4.94 -10.38
N ILE A 7 -18.58 -6.16 -10.82
CA ILE A 7 -19.18 -7.39 -10.26
C ILE A 7 -18.19 -8.02 -9.29
N GLY A 8 -18.60 -8.17 -8.03
CA GLY A 8 -17.78 -8.77 -6.97
C GLY A 8 -16.67 -7.85 -6.44
N LEU A 9 -15.80 -8.40 -5.59
CA LEU A 9 -14.67 -7.69 -5.02
C LEU A 9 -13.41 -7.94 -5.87
N PRO A 10 -12.89 -6.95 -6.60
CA PRO A 10 -11.66 -7.11 -7.36
C PRO A 10 -10.52 -7.24 -6.35
N MET A 11 -9.80 -8.36 -6.36
CA MET A 11 -8.72 -8.62 -5.39
C MET A 11 -7.33 -8.36 -5.98
N ALA A 12 -7.16 -8.58 -7.27
CA ALA A 12 -5.90 -8.46 -7.95
C ALA A 12 -6.08 -7.90 -9.36
N LYS A 13 -5.02 -7.30 -9.88
CA LYS A 13 -4.92 -6.94 -11.29
C LYS A 13 -3.86 -7.82 -11.93
N GLN A 14 -4.25 -8.53 -12.98
CA GLN A 14 -3.32 -9.25 -13.83
C GLN A 14 -2.51 -8.24 -14.66
N MET A 15 -1.20 -8.43 -14.70
CA MET A 15 -0.26 -7.73 -15.58
C MET A 15 0.50 -8.75 -16.43
N ASP A 16 1.21 -8.28 -17.46
CA ASP A 16 1.88 -9.14 -18.45
C ASP A 16 2.84 -10.19 -17.85
N HIS A 17 3.45 -9.89 -16.69
CA HIS A 17 4.45 -10.76 -16.06
C HIS A 17 4.18 -11.08 -14.59
N ALA A 18 3.13 -10.51 -13.98
CA ALA A 18 2.81 -10.72 -12.57
C ALA A 18 1.36 -10.35 -12.26
N SER A 19 0.83 -10.89 -11.17
CA SER A 19 -0.41 -10.39 -10.57
C SER A 19 -0.07 -9.50 -9.38
N LYS A 20 -0.71 -8.33 -9.28
CA LYS A 20 -0.58 -7.45 -8.13
C LYS A 20 -1.88 -7.41 -7.36
N LEU A 21 -1.82 -7.59 -6.04
CA LEU A 21 -2.97 -7.31 -5.19
C LEU A 21 -3.31 -5.82 -5.34
N ASN A 22 -4.60 -5.52 -5.41
CA ASN A 22 -5.06 -4.14 -5.28
C ASN A 22 -5.40 -3.84 -3.81
N THR A 23 -5.82 -2.62 -3.52
CA THR A 23 -6.16 -2.17 -2.17
C THR A 23 -7.19 -3.11 -1.50
N ASN A 24 -8.26 -3.48 -2.22
CA ASN A 24 -9.29 -4.37 -1.71
C ASN A 24 -8.76 -5.76 -1.37
N GLY A 25 -7.92 -6.35 -2.24
CA GLY A 25 -7.27 -7.63 -1.99
C GLY A 25 -6.32 -7.57 -0.78
N CYS A 26 -5.61 -6.45 -0.61
CA CYS A 26 -4.75 -6.24 0.56
C CYS A 26 -5.56 -6.18 1.86
N HIS A 27 -6.69 -5.47 1.89
CA HIS A 27 -7.54 -5.44 3.08
C HIS A 27 -8.21 -6.78 3.37
N LEU A 28 -8.59 -7.55 2.34
CA LEU A 28 -9.22 -8.86 2.50
C LEU A 28 -8.22 -9.91 3.01
N LEU A 29 -7.06 -10.02 2.36
CA LEU A 29 -6.10 -11.09 2.61
C LEU A 29 -5.02 -10.70 3.62
N GLY A 30 -4.83 -9.41 3.89
CA GLY A 30 -3.68 -8.91 4.65
C GLY A 30 -3.57 -9.49 6.07
N LYS A 31 -4.69 -9.86 6.70
CA LYS A 31 -4.68 -10.52 8.02
C LYS A 31 -4.08 -11.92 8.00
N HIS A 32 -3.96 -12.53 6.83
CA HIS A 32 -3.40 -13.87 6.62
C HIS A 32 -2.00 -13.84 6.01
N VAL A 33 -1.52 -12.67 5.59
CA VAL A 33 -0.19 -12.49 5.02
C VAL A 33 0.84 -12.54 6.14
N LYS A 34 1.85 -13.41 5.99
CA LYS A 34 2.94 -13.59 6.99
C LYS A 34 4.31 -13.13 6.50
N GLN A 35 4.42 -12.81 5.22
CA GLN A 35 5.65 -12.41 4.54
C GLN A 35 5.39 -11.12 3.76
N MET A 36 6.43 -10.40 3.38
CA MET A 36 6.28 -9.15 2.61
C MET A 36 5.32 -8.16 3.31
N THR A 37 5.41 -8.07 4.64
CA THR A 37 4.64 -7.11 5.45
C THR A 37 5.62 -6.13 6.07
N LEU A 38 5.27 -4.85 6.02
CA LEU A 38 6.05 -3.77 6.59
C LEU A 38 5.14 -2.95 7.51
N ASP A 39 5.49 -2.94 8.79
CA ASP A 39 4.82 -2.08 9.77
C ASP A 39 5.54 -0.72 9.83
N LEU A 40 4.78 0.36 9.66
CA LEU A 40 5.33 1.71 9.70
C LEU A 40 5.63 2.10 11.16
N PRO A 41 6.84 2.64 11.45
CA PRO A 41 7.30 2.80 12.82
C PRO A 41 6.64 3.96 13.57
N ASP A 42 6.22 5.01 12.87
CA ASP A 42 5.78 6.26 13.48
C ASP A 42 4.77 7.05 12.59
N LEU A 43 4.18 8.09 13.20
CA LEU A 43 3.22 8.98 12.51
C LEU A 43 3.83 9.76 11.34
N PRO A 44 5.05 10.31 11.41
CA PRO A 44 5.69 10.95 10.26
C PRO A 44 5.80 10.01 9.04
N THR A 45 6.23 8.76 9.25
CA THR A 45 6.34 7.77 8.18
C THR A 45 4.96 7.40 7.63
N LEU A 46 3.96 7.29 8.50
CA LEU A 46 2.56 7.09 8.09
C LEU A 46 2.07 8.23 7.19
N GLN A 47 2.33 9.48 7.57
CA GLN A 47 1.94 10.66 6.79
C GLN A 47 2.58 10.63 5.40
N GLN A 48 3.89 10.38 5.33
CA GLN A 48 4.61 10.22 4.06
C GLN A 48 3.98 9.12 3.19
N TYR A 49 3.63 7.98 3.80
CA TYR A 49 2.98 6.88 3.09
C TYR A 49 1.61 7.23 2.51
N VAL A 50 0.72 7.84 3.29
CA VAL A 50 -0.63 8.20 2.81
C VAL A 50 -0.59 9.34 1.79
N ASN A 51 0.40 10.23 1.89
CA ASN A 51 0.64 11.30 0.91
C ASN A 51 1.41 10.85 -0.33
N ARG A 52 1.83 9.57 -0.36
CA ARG A 52 2.61 8.97 -1.45
C ARG A 52 3.96 9.65 -1.70
N GLU A 53 4.54 10.19 -0.63
CA GLU A 53 5.89 10.73 -0.63
C GLU A 53 6.92 9.59 -0.71
N PRO A 54 8.15 9.86 -1.18
CA PRO A 54 9.22 8.86 -1.18
C PRO A 54 9.52 8.39 0.24
N LEU A 55 9.55 7.07 0.44
CA LEU A 55 9.91 6.43 1.70
C LEU A 55 11.22 5.68 1.54
N GLU A 56 12.25 6.12 2.27
CA GLU A 56 13.51 5.40 2.41
C GLU A 56 13.37 4.39 3.55
N ILE A 57 12.93 3.18 3.22
CA ILE A 57 12.81 2.09 4.18
C ILE A 57 13.62 0.91 3.66
N ALA A 58 14.52 0.40 4.49
CA ALA A 58 15.29 -0.80 4.21
C ALA A 58 14.34 -2.00 4.10
N VAL A 59 14.18 -2.51 2.89
CA VAL A 59 13.41 -3.70 2.56
C VAL A 59 14.34 -4.69 1.90
N GLU A 60 14.35 -5.93 2.40
CA GLU A 60 15.31 -6.97 2.01
C GLU A 60 15.07 -7.47 0.58
N GLU A 61 13.82 -7.49 0.13
CA GLU A 61 13.43 -8.04 -1.15
C GLU A 61 12.70 -7.01 -2.03
N ARG A 62 12.80 -7.18 -3.34
CA ARG A 62 12.04 -6.41 -4.31
C ARG A 62 10.65 -7.01 -4.42
N GLY A 63 9.59 -6.20 -4.33
CA GLY A 63 8.24 -6.75 -4.45
C GLY A 63 7.12 -5.85 -3.96
N GLN A 64 5.93 -6.43 -3.89
CA GLN A 64 4.77 -5.80 -3.28
C GLN A 64 4.78 -6.10 -1.77
N TYR A 65 4.71 -5.06 -0.96
CA TYR A 65 4.64 -5.17 0.49
C TYR A 65 3.26 -4.74 0.99
N LEU A 66 2.66 -5.53 1.86
CA LEU A 66 1.53 -5.12 2.68
C LEU A 66 2.01 -4.10 3.70
N ILE A 67 1.32 -2.96 3.79
CA ILE A 67 1.71 -1.88 4.70
C ILE A 67 0.72 -1.84 5.85
N THR A 68 1.26 -1.89 7.07
CA THR A 68 0.49 -1.79 8.31
C THR A 68 0.96 -0.61 9.16
N TYR A 69 0.10 -0.17 10.07
CA TYR A 69 0.48 0.72 11.16
C TYR A 69 -0.28 0.29 12.41
N GLN A 70 0.45 -0.01 13.49
CA GLN A 70 -0.14 -0.50 14.74
C GLN A 70 -1.06 -1.71 14.50
N ASN A 71 -0.61 -2.67 13.68
CA ASN A 71 -1.35 -3.86 13.25
C ASN A 71 -2.61 -3.60 12.39
N ASN A 72 -2.87 -2.35 11.97
CA ASN A 72 -3.96 -2.04 11.05
C ASN A 72 -3.46 -2.07 9.60
N ILE A 73 -4.17 -2.77 8.73
CA ILE A 73 -3.84 -2.82 7.29
C ILE A 73 -4.22 -1.51 6.64
N LEU A 74 -3.24 -0.83 6.05
CA LEU A 74 -3.44 0.45 5.36
C LEU A 74 -3.53 0.31 3.85
N GLY A 75 -2.86 -0.69 3.29
CA GLY A 75 -2.79 -0.90 1.85
C GLY A 75 -1.49 -1.59 1.45
N TYR A 76 -0.89 -1.17 0.34
CA TYR A 76 0.35 -1.76 -0.14
C TYR A 76 1.31 -0.73 -0.73
N GLY A 77 2.59 -1.10 -0.74
CA GLY A 77 3.66 -0.40 -1.43
C GLY A 77 4.39 -1.33 -2.38
N VAL A 78 5.16 -0.75 -3.29
CA VAL A 78 6.08 -1.50 -4.15
C VAL A 78 7.50 -1.10 -3.79
N ALA A 79 8.26 -2.07 -3.29
CA ALA A 79 9.66 -1.95 -2.95
C ALA A 79 10.56 -2.16 -4.18
N ASP A 80 11.49 -1.24 -4.41
CA ASP A 80 12.55 -1.40 -5.38
C ASP A 80 13.82 -0.68 -4.89
N ARG A 81 14.96 -1.39 -4.84
CA ARG A 81 16.29 -0.85 -4.46
C ARG A 81 16.30 -0.05 -3.15
N GLY A 82 15.65 -0.54 -2.10
CA GLY A 82 15.61 0.13 -0.78
C GLY A 82 14.68 1.36 -0.72
N GLN A 83 13.88 1.59 -1.75
CA GLN A 83 12.83 2.60 -1.73
C GLN A 83 11.45 1.94 -1.78
N LEU A 84 10.53 2.42 -0.96
CA LEU A 84 9.14 1.99 -0.98
C LEU A 84 8.27 3.04 -1.66
N LYS A 85 7.63 2.64 -2.77
CA LYS A 85 6.64 3.48 -3.47
C LYS A 85 5.23 3.14 -3.02
N SER A 86 4.59 4.05 -2.29
CA SER A 86 3.21 3.92 -1.84
C SER A 86 2.20 3.81 -3.00
N GLN A 87 1.26 2.88 -2.86
CA GLN A 87 0.07 2.74 -3.71
C GLN A 87 -1.21 3.14 -2.97
N PHE A 88 -1.08 3.90 -1.88
CA PHE A 88 -2.23 4.48 -1.21
C PHE A 88 -3.07 5.31 -2.20
N PRO A 89 -4.41 5.29 -2.10
CA PRO A 89 -5.28 6.06 -2.98
C PRO A 89 -4.85 7.54 -3.02
N LYS A 90 -4.79 8.11 -4.22
CA LYS A 90 -4.43 9.53 -4.36
C LYS A 90 -5.58 10.38 -3.84
N GLY A 91 -5.33 11.16 -2.80
CA GLY A 91 -6.24 12.22 -2.35
C GLY A 91 -6.05 13.50 -3.15
N ASP A 92 -7.07 14.36 -3.14
CA ASP A 92 -6.99 15.71 -3.71
C ASP A 92 -6.20 16.68 -2.80
N TRP A 93 -6.08 16.35 -1.51
CA TRP A 93 -5.40 17.15 -0.49
C TRP A 93 -4.45 16.25 0.31
N PRO A 94 -3.28 16.75 0.74
CA PRO A 94 -2.41 16.01 1.62
C PRO A 94 -3.06 15.80 2.98
N PHE A 95 -2.83 14.64 3.57
CA PHE A 95 -3.15 14.34 4.96
C PHE A 95 -2.14 15.04 5.87
N ASP A 96 -2.64 15.77 6.87
CA ASP A 96 -1.87 16.26 8.01
C ASP A 96 -2.25 15.44 9.25
N LEU A 97 -1.32 14.60 9.69
CA LEU A 97 -1.46 13.72 10.85
C LEU A 97 -0.67 14.22 12.05
N LEU A 98 0.24 15.18 11.86
CA LEU A 98 1.10 15.71 12.91
C LEU A 98 0.50 16.96 13.56
N GLY A 99 -0.44 17.62 12.87
CA GLY A 99 -1.08 18.84 13.32
C GLY A 99 -0.13 20.02 13.17
N SER A 100 -0.32 20.80 12.11
CA SER A 100 0.31 22.13 11.97
C SER A 100 -0.27 23.17 12.93
#